data_AF-A0A7J3Z5I0-F1
#
_entry.id   AF-A0A7J3Z5I0-F1
#
_cell.length_a   1.000
_cell.length_b   1.000
_cell.length_c   1.000
_cell.angle_alpha   90.00
_cell.angle_beta   90.00
_cell.angle_gamma   90.00
#
_symmetry.space_group_name_H-M   'P 1'
#
loop_
_entity.id
_entity.type
_entity.pdbx_description
1 polymer ?
#
loop_
_entity_poly.entity_id
_entity_poly.type
_entity_poly.pdbx_seq_one_letter_code
_entity_poly.pdbx_strand_id
1 'polypeptide(L)'
;MILLRVPKDEVFTRSIITKYHRNLKRGLVLGDIAYSDTAFYLIMSDEALSIAFLYNVYLRAKRRGLNAEAMYATIVDLDAVLPEDVKKVGIAWSSRGLSKEEVSSLKNKFITANLLEVMLR
;
A
#
# COMPACT_ATOMS: atom_id res chain seq x y z
N MET A 1 -0.58 -7.28 6.68
CA MET A 1 -0.52 -7.59 5.24
C MET A 1 0.83 -7.16 4.69
N ILE A 2 1.41 -7.84 3.70
CA ILE A 2 2.67 -7.42 3.08
C ILE A 2 2.37 -6.79 1.72
N LEU A 3 2.87 -5.58 1.49
CA LEU A 3 2.86 -4.93 0.19
C LEU A 3 4.18 -5.16 -0.53
N LEU A 4 4.11 -5.47 -1.82
CA LEU A 4 5.26 -5.44 -2.72
C LEU A 4 4.99 -4.43 -3.82
N ARG A 5 5.72 -3.32 -3.79
CA ARG A 5 5.77 -2.33 -4.88
C ARG A 5 6.75 -2.81 -5.93
N VAL A 6 6.31 -2.85 -7.18
CA VAL A 6 7.17 -3.18 -8.32
C VAL A 6 6.99 -2.14 -9.42
N PRO A 7 8.09 -1.54 -9.94
CA PRO A 7 8.03 -0.64 -11.09
C PRO A 7 7.30 -1.29 -12.27
N LYS A 8 6.53 -0.51 -13.02
CA LYS A 8 5.81 -1.02 -14.18
C LYS A 8 6.78 -1.50 -15.26
N ASP A 9 6.61 -2.75 -15.65
CA ASP A 9 7.13 -3.36 -16.88
C ASP A 9 5.96 -4.16 -17.43
N GLU A 10 5.41 -3.76 -18.58
CA GLU A 10 4.12 -4.28 -19.07
C GLU A 10 4.09 -5.81 -19.18
N VAL A 11 5.17 -6.39 -19.69
CA VAL A 11 5.28 -7.84 -19.91
C VAL A 11 5.37 -8.57 -18.57
N PHE A 12 6.18 -8.05 -17.65
CA PHE A 12 6.30 -8.59 -16.30
C PHE A 12 4.98 -8.49 -15.55
N THR A 13 4.39 -7.30 -15.50
CA THR A 13 3.14 -7.00 -14.82
C THR A 13 2.01 -7.90 -15.33
N ARG A 14 1.83 -8.03 -16.65
CA ARG A 14 0.80 -8.92 -17.23
C ARG A 14 1.04 -10.39 -16.86
N SER A 15 2.30 -10.84 -16.84
CA SER A 15 2.66 -12.20 -16.42
C SER A 15 2.31 -12.46 -14.95
N ILE A 16 2.60 -11.50 -14.06
CA ILE A 16 2.29 -11.60 -12.63
C ILE A 16 0.78 -11.61 -12.40
N ILE A 17 0.05 -10.67 -13.01
CA ILE A 17 -1.42 -10.54 -12.87
C ILE A 17 -2.13 -11.83 -13.32
N THR A 18 -1.72 -12.39 -14.46
CA THR A 18 -2.28 -13.65 -14.96
C THR A 18 -2.05 -14.81 -13.98
N LYS A 19 -0.85 -14.88 -13.38
CA LYS A 19 -0.52 -15.92 -12.40
C LYS A 19 -1.28 -15.72 -11.08
N TYR A 20 -1.41 -14.48 -10.62
CA TYR A 20 -2.17 -14.13 -9.42
C TYR A 20 -3.64 -14.54 -9.56
N HIS A 21 -4.34 -14.11 -10.60
CA HIS A 21 -5.76 -14.44 -10.79
C HIS A 21 -6.00 -15.95 -10.89
N ARG A 22 -5.07 -16.70 -11.47
CA ARG A 22 -5.14 -18.16 -11.51
C ARG A 22 -5.08 -18.79 -10.13
N ASN A 23 -4.18 -18.29 -9.27
CA ASN A 23 -4.03 -18.81 -7.91
C ASN A 23 -5.17 -18.34 -6.99
N LEU A 24 -5.67 -17.11 -7.18
CA LEU A 24 -6.81 -16.56 -6.46
C LEU A 24 -8.06 -17.41 -6.70
N LYS A 25 -8.37 -17.72 -7.98
CA LYS A 25 -9.50 -18.59 -8.35
C LYS A 25 -9.41 -20.00 -7.75
N ARG A 26 -8.21 -20.46 -7.40
CA ARG A 26 -7.96 -21.76 -6.76
C ARG A 26 -7.98 -21.69 -5.23
N GLY A 27 -8.18 -20.51 -4.64
CA GLY A 27 -8.09 -20.31 -3.19
C GLY A 27 -6.68 -20.48 -2.62
N LEU A 28 -5.63 -20.39 -3.44
CA LEU A 28 -4.25 -20.63 -3.01
C LEU A 28 -3.54 -19.37 -2.52
N VAL A 29 -4.04 -18.20 -2.87
CA VAL A 29 -3.49 -16.90 -2.45
C VAL A 29 -4.65 -15.99 -2.07
N LEU A 30 -4.38 -15.12 -1.10
CA LEU A 30 -5.33 -14.16 -0.57
C LEU A 30 -4.66 -12.78 -0.51
N GLY A 31 -5.29 -11.78 -1.11
CA GLY A 31 -4.69 -10.48 -1.31
C GLY A 31 -5.33 -9.73 -2.48
N ASP A 32 -4.77 -8.60 -2.85
CA ASP A 32 -5.27 -7.70 -3.89
C ASP A 32 -4.12 -7.10 -4.73
N ILE A 33 -4.48 -6.47 -5.86
CA ILE A 33 -3.56 -5.74 -6.74
C ILE A 33 -4.02 -4.29 -6.87
N ALA A 34 -3.11 -3.35 -6.61
CA ALA A 34 -3.32 -1.93 -6.87
C ALA A 34 -2.35 -1.39 -7.93
N TYR A 35 -2.69 -0.25 -8.52
CA TYR A 35 -1.91 0.38 -9.59
C TYR A 35 -1.70 1.87 -9.31
N SER A 36 -0.56 2.36 -9.76
CA SER A 36 -0.25 3.79 -9.92
C SER A 36 0.26 4.01 -11.35
N ASP A 37 0.58 5.24 -11.73
CA ASP A 37 1.18 5.50 -13.04
C ASP A 37 2.53 4.80 -13.21
N THR A 38 3.34 4.72 -12.15
CA THR A 38 4.73 4.24 -12.21
C THR A 38 4.97 2.80 -11.74
N ALA A 39 4.03 2.21 -11.00
CA ALA A 39 4.22 0.93 -10.33
C ALA A 39 2.90 0.15 -10.19
N PHE A 40 3.01 -1.16 -10.01
CA PHE A 40 1.92 -1.99 -9.49
C PHE A 40 2.28 -2.52 -8.09
N TYR A 41 1.27 -2.86 -7.32
CA TYR A 41 1.39 -3.27 -5.93
C TYR A 41 0.70 -4.62 -5.75
N LEU A 42 1.38 -5.56 -5.11
CA LEU A 42 0.77 -6.78 -4.59
C LEU A 42 0.55 -6.62 -3.09
N ILE A 43 -0.69 -6.69 -2.63
CA ILE A 43 -1.07 -6.54 -1.24
C ILE A 43 -1.52 -7.91 -0.74
N MET A 44 -0.68 -8.65 -0.02
CA MET A 44 -0.95 -10.05 0.35
C MET A 44 -1.28 -10.22 1.84
N SER A 45 -2.16 -11.19 2.15
CA SER A 45 -2.32 -11.70 3.51
C SER A 45 -1.00 -12.29 4.02
N ASP A 46 -0.85 -12.38 5.34
CA ASP A 46 0.30 -12.99 6.00
C ASP A 46 0.28 -14.53 6.02
N GLU A 47 -0.71 -15.15 5.37
CA GLU A 47 -0.78 -16.59 5.17
C GLU A 47 0.41 -17.11 4.35
N ALA A 48 0.95 -18.26 4.74
CA ALA A 48 2.20 -18.77 4.21
C ALA A 48 2.23 -18.90 2.67
N LEU A 49 1.14 -19.34 2.03
CA LEU A 49 1.07 -19.47 0.57
C LEU A 49 1.00 -18.11 -0.15
N SER A 50 0.28 -17.14 0.41
CA SER A 50 0.22 -15.76 -0.10
C SER A 50 1.60 -15.10 -0.03
N ILE A 51 2.31 -15.31 1.08
CA ILE A 51 3.68 -14.81 1.25
C ILE A 51 4.67 -15.54 0.34
N ALA A 52 4.54 -16.86 0.15
CA ALA A 52 5.36 -17.60 -0.81
C ALA A 52 5.14 -17.09 -2.25
N PHE A 53 3.90 -16.74 -2.62
CA PHE A 53 3.61 -16.12 -3.90
C PHE A 53 4.24 -14.73 -4.02
N LEU A 54 4.11 -13.88 -3.00
CA LEU A 54 4.74 -12.55 -2.96
C LEU A 54 6.26 -12.64 -3.12
N TYR A 55 6.90 -13.54 -2.37
CA TYR A 55 8.34 -13.75 -2.43
C TYR A 55 8.78 -14.27 -3.80
N ASN A 56 7.99 -15.12 -4.46
CA ASN A 56 8.23 -15.52 -5.84
C ASN A 56 8.25 -14.30 -6.79
N VAL A 57 7.32 -13.36 -6.64
CA VAL A 57 7.29 -12.15 -7.47
C VAL A 57 8.50 -11.26 -7.19
N TYR A 58 8.86 -11.06 -5.93
CA TYR A 58 10.05 -10.32 -5.52
C TYR A 58 11.33 -10.89 -6.18
N LEU A 59 11.55 -12.20 -6.11
CA LEU A 59 12.70 -12.86 -6.72
C LEU A 59 12.72 -12.69 -8.25
N ARG A 60 11.55 -12.77 -8.91
CA ARG A 60 11.45 -12.57 -10.36
C ARG A 60 11.72 -11.12 -10.77
N ALA A 61 11.25 -10.15 -9.98
CA ALA A 61 11.51 -8.73 -10.23
C ALA A 61 13.01 -8.42 -10.09
N LYS A 62 13.64 -8.92 -9.01
CA LYS A 62 15.09 -8.77 -8.77
C LYS A 62 15.93 -9.34 -9.93
N ARG A 63 15.60 -10.54 -10.42
CA ARG A 63 16.29 -11.16 -11.57
C ARG A 63 16.17 -10.35 -12.87
N ARG A 64 15.13 -9.52 -12.99
CA ARG A 64 14.86 -8.66 -14.15
C ARG A 64 15.46 -7.26 -13.98
N GLY A 65 16.16 -6.99 -12.87
CA GLY A 65 16.70 -5.66 -12.57
C GLY A 65 15.65 -4.63 -12.14
N LEU A 66 14.44 -5.07 -11.79
CA LEU A 66 13.40 -4.18 -11.28
C LEU A 66 13.62 -3.93 -9.79
N ASN A 67 13.67 -2.65 -9.40
CA ASN A 67 13.80 -2.24 -8.00
C ASN A 67 12.49 -2.45 -7.23
N ALA A 68 12.24 -3.69 -6.81
CA ALA A 68 11.07 -4.05 -6.03
C ALA A 68 11.27 -3.75 -4.54
N GLU A 69 10.27 -3.13 -3.92
CA GLU A 69 10.30 -2.68 -2.52
C GLU A 69 9.18 -3.38 -1.75
N ALA A 70 9.53 -4.04 -0.64
CA ALA A 70 8.56 -4.67 0.24
C ALA A 70 8.24 -3.74 1.42
N MET A 71 6.96 -3.66 1.77
CA MET A 71 6.42 -2.83 2.85
C MET A 71 5.48 -3.69 3.70
N TYR A 72 5.36 -3.38 4.98
CA TYR A 72 4.37 -4.01 5.85
C TYR A 72 3.19 -3.06 6.05
N ALA A 73 1.99 -3.50 5.68
CA ALA A 73 0.75 -2.83 6.04
C ALA A 73 0.28 -3.35 7.39
N THR A 74 0.11 -2.41 8.31
CA THR A 74 -0.43 -2.62 9.65
C THR A 74 -1.85 -2.07 9.76
N ILE A 75 -2.64 -2.63 10.68
CA ILE A 75 -3.87 -1.98 11.12
C ILE A 75 -3.47 -0.77 11.96
N VAL A 76 -4.19 0.34 11.78
CA VAL A 76 -3.96 1.60 12.49
C VAL A 76 -5.29 2.11 13.00
N ASP A 77 -5.36 2.47 14.28
CA ASP A 77 -6.45 3.27 14.84
C ASP A 77 -6.26 4.73 14.41
N LEU A 78 -7.10 5.19 13.49
CA LEU A 78 -7.01 6.55 12.95
C LEU A 78 -7.25 7.62 14.02
N ASP A 79 -8.09 7.33 15.02
CA ASP A 79 -8.37 8.26 16.10
C ASP A 79 -7.19 8.36 17.07
N ALA A 80 -6.40 7.29 17.24
CA ALA A 80 -5.19 7.32 18.05
C ALA A 80 -4.00 7.98 17.33
N VAL A 81 -3.92 7.85 16.00
CA VAL A 81 -2.70 8.17 15.25
C VAL A 81 -2.73 9.51 14.54
N LEU A 82 -3.89 9.96 14.07
CA LEU A 82 -3.94 11.20 13.28
C LEU A 82 -3.76 12.44 14.17
N PRO A 83 -2.93 13.41 13.75
CA PRO A 83 -2.87 14.72 14.41
C PRO A 83 -4.22 15.45 14.41
N GLU A 84 -4.50 16.23 15.44
CA GLU A 84 -5.80 16.89 15.60
C GLU A 84 -6.14 17.92 14.51
N ASP A 85 -5.14 18.58 13.94
CA ASP A 85 -5.33 19.47 12.79
C ASP A 85 -5.76 18.68 11.54
N VAL A 86 -5.19 17.50 11.31
CA VAL A 86 -5.59 16.59 10.22
C VAL A 86 -7.03 16.09 10.42
N LYS A 87 -7.39 15.67 11.64
CA LYS A 87 -8.77 15.23 11.95
C LYS A 87 -9.79 16.32 11.72
N LYS A 88 -9.54 17.54 12.19
CA LYS A 88 -10.43 18.70 12.00
C LYS A 88 -10.71 19.00 10.54
N VAL A 89 -9.66 19.01 9.71
CA VAL A 89 -9.83 19.22 8.26
C VAL A 89 -10.58 18.04 7.63
N GLY A 90 -10.33 16.80 8.06
CA GLY A 90 -11.09 15.62 7.60
C GLY A 90 -12.60 15.71 7.90
N ILE A 91 -12.96 16.18 9.10
CA ILE A 91 -14.37 16.41 9.48
C ILE A 91 -14.99 17.53 8.65
N ALA A 92 -14.26 18.63 8.41
CA ALA A 92 -14.75 19.69 7.53
C ALA A 92 -14.97 19.18 6.10
N TRP A 93 -14.04 18.37 5.58
CA TRP A 93 -14.09 17.85 4.21
C TRP A 93 -15.27 16.88 3.99
N SER A 94 -15.69 16.14 5.01
CA SER A 94 -16.83 15.22 4.88
C SER A 94 -18.17 15.91 4.67
N SER A 95 -18.25 17.21 4.95
CA SER A 95 -19.49 18.01 4.91
C SER A 95 -19.44 19.17 3.91
N ARG A 96 -18.25 19.67 3.54
CA ARG A 96 -18.08 20.77 2.59
C ARG A 96 -16.74 20.73 1.86
N GLY A 97 -16.61 21.58 0.83
CA GLY A 97 -15.32 21.87 0.22
C GLY A 97 -14.37 22.58 1.19
N LEU A 98 -13.07 22.32 1.06
CA LEU A 98 -12.03 22.93 1.88
C LEU A 98 -11.70 24.37 1.46
N SER A 99 -11.36 25.20 2.44
CA SER A 99 -10.83 26.54 2.19
C SER A 99 -9.37 26.50 1.74
N LYS A 100 -8.86 27.60 1.19
CA LYS A 100 -7.45 27.71 0.79
C LYS A 100 -6.52 27.59 2.00
N GLU A 101 -6.93 28.12 3.14
CA GLU A 101 -6.21 28.07 4.42
C GLU A 101 -6.11 26.63 4.93
N GLU A 102 -7.20 25.86 4.87
CA GLU A 102 -7.22 24.44 5.26
C GLU A 102 -6.33 23.59 4.36
N VAL A 103 -6.37 23.83 3.04
CA VAL A 103 -5.46 23.15 2.10
C VAL A 103 -4.01 23.53 2.39
N SER A 104 -3.72 24.81 2.58
CA SER A 104 -2.35 25.28 2.82
C SER A 104 -1.79 24.81 4.16
N SER A 105 -2.62 24.62 5.19
CA SER A 105 -2.18 24.20 6.52
C SER A 105 -1.71 22.75 6.59
N LEU A 106 -2.21 21.90 5.67
CA LEU A 106 -1.80 20.50 5.54
C LEU A 106 -0.85 20.24 4.37
N LYS A 107 -0.75 21.16 3.41
CA LYS A 107 0.14 21.03 2.26
C LYS A 107 1.58 20.83 2.74
N ASN A 108 2.18 19.71 2.37
CA ASN A 108 3.53 19.27 2.74
C ASN A 108 3.71 18.77 4.20
N LYS A 109 2.65 18.56 4.97
CA LYS A 109 2.75 17.83 6.25
C LYS A 109 2.75 16.33 6.03
N PHE A 110 3.65 15.62 6.73
CA PHE A 110 3.70 14.17 6.75
C PHE A 110 3.28 13.66 8.14
N ILE A 111 2.44 12.62 8.19
CA ILE A 111 1.95 12.01 9.45
C ILE A 111 2.81 10.83 9.94
N THR A 112 3.87 10.48 9.20
CA THR A 112 4.67 9.27 9.45
C THR A 112 5.28 9.25 10.86
N ALA A 113 5.73 10.39 11.38
CA ALA A 113 6.30 10.47 12.72
C ALA A 113 5.26 10.11 13.80
N ASN A 114 4.05 10.69 13.74
CA ASN A 114 2.96 10.37 14.67
C ASN A 114 2.59 8.89 14.62
N LEU A 115 2.56 8.31 13.43
CA LEU A 115 2.23 6.90 13.22
C LEU A 115 3.28 5.97 13.85
N LEU A 116 4.57 6.27 13.68
CA LEU A 116 5.65 5.49 14.31
C LEU A 116 5.65 5.60 15.83
N GLU A 117 5.35 6.77 16.39
CA GLU A 117 5.26 6.95 17.86
C GLU A 117 4.19 6.07 18.50
N VAL A 118 3.06 5.86 17.83
CA VAL A 118 1.98 5.02 18.34
C VAL A 118 2.25 3.54 18.08
N MET A 119 2.84 3.20 16.92
CA MET A 119 3.11 1.80 16.56
C MET A 119 4.28 1.14 17.31
N LEU A 120 5.25 1.92 17.79
CA LEU A 120 6.45 1.41 18.46
C LEU A 120 6.38 1.45 19.99
N ARG A 121 5.23 1.85 20.55
CA ARG A 121 4.93 1.77 21.99
C ARG A 121 4.22 0.48 22.32
#